data_AF-A0A5E4IWA9-F1
#
_entry.id   AF-A0A5E4IWA9-F1
#
_cell.length_a   1.000
_cell.length_b   1.000
_cell.length_c   1.000
_cell.angle_alpha   90.00
_cell.angle_beta   90.00
_cell.angle_gamma   90.00
#
_symmetry.space_group_name_H-M   'P 1'
#
loop_
_entity.id
_entity.type
_entity.pdbx_description
1 polymer ?
#
loop_
_entity_poly.entity_id
_entity_poly.type
_entity_poly.pdbx_seq_one_letter_code
_entity_poly.pdbx_strand_id
1 'polypeptide(L)'
;MKVLVDGKEIELAAGSTLADALEKAGVVPAEMAMVGVVKGRGEKARQTNSYWLNTTKGKLRIELLETDLQNIWHENVSKIGGSEVRWASADGIAFGPFASTLSFDREAHPYNRWQVALGAAGFEADKTQLIFMRRRHSAAYGTPKEGGVVGRIVGGKNTLDRLDKGDRILGIEPIVEWEDLTEKLATRDFTVPLEEANEIFTEIQAELI
;
A
#
# COMPACT_ATOMS: atom_id res chain seq x y z
N MET A 1 23.17 15.93 16.09
CA MET A 1 22.76 14.65 15.48
C MET A 1 23.69 13.55 15.93
N LYS A 2 23.19 12.34 16.16
CA LYS A 2 24.01 11.19 16.56
C LYS A 2 24.21 10.26 15.38
N VAL A 3 25.45 9.86 15.15
CA VAL A 3 25.83 8.86 14.13
C VAL A 3 26.70 7.80 14.79
N LEU A 4 26.85 6.64 14.15
CA LEU A 4 27.80 5.62 14.58
C LEU A 4 28.96 5.53 13.59
N VAL A 5 30.20 5.52 14.07
CA VAL A 5 31.39 5.24 13.26
C VAL A 5 32.05 3.98 13.81
N ASP A 6 32.06 2.90 13.03
CA ASP A 6 32.55 1.57 13.41
C ASP A 6 31.99 1.10 14.78
N GLY A 7 30.69 1.35 14.98
CA GLY A 7 29.96 1.02 16.20
C GLY A 7 30.13 2.01 17.37
N LYS A 8 30.89 3.09 17.22
CA LYS A 8 31.04 4.15 18.25
C LYS A 8 30.07 5.30 17.98
N GLU A 9 29.28 5.68 18.97
CA GLU A 9 28.37 6.83 18.87
C GLU A 9 29.16 8.15 18.89
N ILE A 10 28.92 9.00 17.88
CA ILE A 10 29.53 10.31 17.69
C ILE A 10 28.42 11.35 17.58
N GLU A 11 28.51 12.40 18.40
CA GLU A 11 27.59 13.53 18.33
C GLU A 11 28.15 14.61 17.38
N LEU A 12 27.40 15.02 16.37
CA LEU A 12 27.80 16.00 15.37
C LEU A 12 26.79 17.16 15.28
N ALA A 13 27.21 18.28 14.70
CA ALA A 13 26.29 19.37 14.37
C ALA A 13 25.35 18.93 13.23
N ALA A 14 24.17 19.54 13.15
CA ALA A 14 23.26 19.25 12.05
C ALA A 14 23.89 19.71 10.71
N GLY A 15 23.82 18.86 9.69
CA GLY A 15 24.45 19.11 8.39
C GLY A 15 25.95 18.80 8.32
N SER A 16 26.53 18.18 9.35
CA SER A 16 27.89 17.65 9.31
C SER A 16 28.06 16.59 8.22
N THR A 17 29.29 16.48 7.74
CA THR A 17 29.69 15.60 6.64
C THR A 17 30.34 14.31 7.14
N LEU A 18 30.56 13.39 6.21
CA LEU A 18 31.34 12.17 6.46
C LEU A 18 32.75 12.49 6.95
N ALA A 19 33.40 13.54 6.44
CA ALA A 19 34.71 13.99 6.90
C ALA A 19 34.69 14.37 8.39
N ASP A 20 33.69 15.16 8.80
CA ASP A 20 33.55 15.62 10.19
C ASP A 20 33.36 14.45 11.17
N ALA A 21 32.62 13.41 10.73
CA ALA A 21 32.41 12.20 11.52
C ALA A 21 33.70 11.40 11.70
N LEU A 22 34.48 11.22 10.64
CA LEU A 22 35.76 10.49 10.67
C LEU A 22 36.80 11.23 11.51
N GLU A 23 36.91 12.54 11.35
CA GLU A 23 37.82 13.38 12.13
C GLU A 23 37.48 13.30 13.62
N LYS A 24 36.20 13.45 13.98
CA LYS A 24 35.74 13.39 15.37
C LYS A 24 35.88 11.99 15.98
N ALA A 25 35.76 10.93 15.18
CA ALA A 25 36.01 9.56 15.61
C ALA A 25 37.52 9.22 15.71
N GLY A 26 38.40 10.07 15.18
CA GLY A 26 39.84 9.82 15.10
C GLY A 26 40.19 8.66 14.16
N VAL A 27 39.35 8.39 13.15
CA VAL A 27 39.50 7.28 12.21
C VAL A 27 40.00 7.82 10.88
N VAL A 28 41.10 7.23 10.39
CA VAL A 28 41.65 7.54 9.06
C VAL A 28 41.52 6.28 8.22
N PRO A 29 40.59 6.25 7.25
CA PRO A 29 40.46 5.11 6.34
C PRO A 29 41.77 4.87 5.57
N ALA A 30 42.06 3.60 5.27
CA ALA A 30 43.25 3.25 4.49
C ALA A 30 43.25 3.92 3.10
N GLU A 31 44.42 4.12 2.52
CA GLU A 31 44.56 4.70 1.19
C GLU A 31 43.76 3.88 0.16
N MET A 32 42.86 4.53 -0.58
CA MET A 32 41.88 3.91 -1.48
C MET A 32 40.76 3.07 -0.84
N ALA A 33 40.58 3.08 0.49
CA ALA A 33 39.42 2.43 1.10
C ALA A 33 38.10 3.11 0.69
N MET A 34 37.04 2.32 0.53
CA MET A 34 35.67 2.85 0.43
C MET A 34 35.05 2.84 1.83
N VAL A 35 34.32 3.90 2.15
CA VAL A 35 33.57 3.99 3.40
C VAL A 35 32.12 3.63 3.11
N GLY A 36 31.59 2.69 3.88
CA GLY A 36 30.17 2.34 3.86
C GLY A 36 29.39 3.30 4.75
N VAL A 37 28.34 3.90 4.21
CA VAL A 37 27.37 4.71 4.95
C VAL A 37 26.02 4.02 4.82
N VAL A 38 25.46 3.64 5.94
CA VAL A 38 24.11 3.12 6.07
C VAL A 38 23.30 4.24 6.67
N LYS A 39 22.40 4.85 5.89
CA LYS A 39 21.53 5.88 6.44
C LYS A 39 20.65 5.28 7.53
N GLY A 40 20.40 6.07 8.56
CA GLY A 40 19.57 5.67 9.69
C GLY A 40 18.25 5.09 9.20
N ARG A 41 17.76 4.05 9.90
CA ARG A 41 16.52 3.35 9.56
C ARG A 41 15.37 4.35 9.59
N GLY A 42 15.08 4.94 8.43
CA GLY A 42 13.94 5.80 8.23
C GLY A 42 12.75 4.90 7.98
N GLU A 43 11.83 4.81 8.94
CA GLU A 43 10.51 4.26 8.73
C GLU A 43 9.77 5.14 7.70
N LYS A 44 9.89 4.81 6.41
CA LYS A 44 9.05 5.43 5.38
C LYS A 44 7.79 4.59 5.28
N ALA A 45 6.69 5.12 5.81
CA ALA A 45 5.36 4.58 5.56
C ALA A 45 5.09 4.57 4.04
N ARG A 46 5.07 3.38 3.44
CA ARG A 46 4.57 3.21 2.07
C ARG A 46 3.07 3.00 2.17
N GLN A 47 2.31 4.01 1.80
CA GLN A 47 0.87 3.86 1.66
C GLN A 47 0.64 2.83 0.54
N THR A 48 0.11 1.65 0.88
CA THR A 48 -0.15 0.62 -0.13
C THR A 48 -1.48 0.88 -0.79
N ASN A 49 -1.64 0.36 -2.01
CA ASN A 49 -2.94 0.31 -2.70
C ASN A 49 -3.86 -0.78 -2.11
N SER A 50 -3.67 -1.20 -0.86
CA SER A 50 -4.47 -2.23 -0.20
C SER A 50 -5.37 -1.67 0.91
N TYR A 51 -6.52 -2.31 1.11
CA TYR A 51 -7.51 -1.93 2.11
C TYR A 51 -8.05 -3.14 2.86
N TRP A 52 -8.30 -2.97 4.15
CA TRP A 52 -9.15 -3.85 4.95
C TRP A 52 -10.59 -3.36 4.91
N LEU A 53 -11.50 -4.22 4.50
CA LEU A 53 -12.94 -4.00 4.61
C LEU A 53 -13.45 -4.83 5.77
N ASN A 54 -13.87 -4.15 6.85
CA ASN A 54 -14.46 -4.78 8.01
C ASN A 54 -15.95 -5.02 7.71
N THR A 55 -16.41 -6.26 7.82
CA THR A 55 -17.81 -6.64 7.61
C THR A 55 -18.40 -7.30 8.85
N THR A 56 -19.72 -7.46 8.90
CA THR A 56 -20.43 -8.21 9.94
C THR A 56 -19.97 -9.67 10.12
N LYS A 57 -19.33 -10.27 9.10
CA LYS A 57 -18.86 -11.68 9.12
C LYS A 57 -17.34 -11.83 9.13
N GLY A 58 -16.61 -10.73 9.28
CA GLY A 58 -15.14 -10.71 9.34
C GLY A 58 -14.52 -9.70 8.38
N LYS A 59 -13.20 -9.82 8.17
CA LYS A 59 -12.44 -8.88 7.34
C LYS A 59 -12.17 -9.42 5.93
N LEU A 60 -12.16 -8.52 4.95
CA LEU A 60 -11.70 -8.76 3.58
C LEU A 60 -10.48 -7.87 3.31
N ARG A 61 -9.43 -8.41 2.69
CA ARG A 61 -8.32 -7.60 2.16
C ARG A 61 -8.50 -7.45 0.66
N ILE A 62 -8.57 -6.22 0.19
CA ILE A 62 -8.54 -5.91 -1.24
C ILE A 62 -7.25 -5.19 -1.59
N GLU A 63 -6.85 -5.32 -2.84
CA GLU A 63 -5.77 -4.60 -3.48
C GLU A 63 -6.37 -3.90 -4.71
N LEU A 64 -6.18 -2.59 -4.81
CA LEU A 64 -6.62 -1.80 -5.95
C LEU A 64 -5.69 -2.02 -7.13
N LEU A 65 -6.26 -1.99 -8.33
CA LEU A 65 -5.48 -1.95 -9.56
C LEU A 65 -5.01 -0.51 -9.82
N GLU A 66 -3.83 -0.36 -10.41
CA GLU A 66 -3.31 0.93 -10.86
C GLU A 66 -4.04 1.37 -12.15
N THR A 67 -5.25 1.88 -11.99
CA THR A 67 -6.12 2.38 -13.07
C THR A 67 -6.76 3.69 -12.67
N ASP A 68 -7.37 4.40 -13.61
CA ASP A 68 -8.10 5.66 -13.33
C ASP A 68 -9.23 5.49 -12.29
N LEU A 69 -9.75 4.27 -12.13
CA LEU A 69 -10.76 3.93 -11.12
C LEU A 69 -10.22 4.02 -9.69
N GLN A 70 -8.90 4.03 -9.51
CA GLN A 70 -8.26 4.23 -8.21
C GLN A 70 -8.62 5.59 -7.61
N ASN A 71 -8.59 6.67 -8.39
CA ASN A 71 -8.96 8.00 -7.91
C ASN A 71 -10.42 8.03 -7.48
N ILE A 72 -11.30 7.43 -8.28
CA ILE A 72 -12.72 7.29 -7.96
C ILE A 72 -12.93 6.47 -6.69
N TRP A 73 -12.14 5.43 -6.45
CA TRP A 73 -12.16 4.72 -5.17
C TRP A 73 -11.82 5.65 -4.01
N HIS A 74 -10.70 6.38 -4.09
CA HIS A 74 -10.27 7.27 -3.02
C HIS A 74 -11.28 8.38 -2.70
N GLU A 75 -11.96 8.92 -3.71
CA GLU A 75 -13.03 9.92 -3.54
C GLU A 75 -14.29 9.37 -2.84
N ASN A 76 -14.54 8.07 -2.97
CA ASN A 76 -15.80 7.46 -2.54
C ASN A 76 -15.65 6.47 -1.38
N VAL A 77 -14.43 6.05 -1.02
CA VAL A 77 -14.18 5.02 0.01
C VAL A 77 -14.84 5.35 1.35
N SER A 78 -14.87 6.63 1.75
CA SER A 78 -15.53 7.11 2.96
C SER A 78 -17.05 6.93 2.95
N LYS A 79 -17.67 6.91 1.76
CA LYS A 79 -19.12 6.71 1.55
C LYS A 79 -19.51 5.25 1.51
N ILE A 80 -18.56 4.34 1.32
CA ILE A 80 -18.83 2.89 1.24
C ILE A 80 -19.05 2.32 2.65
N GLY A 81 -18.41 2.90 3.67
CA GLY A 81 -18.63 2.53 5.07
C GLY A 81 -20.11 2.64 5.47
N GLY A 82 -20.64 1.60 6.11
CA GLY A 82 -22.05 1.48 6.50
C GLY A 82 -22.97 0.87 5.42
N SER A 83 -22.47 0.66 4.20
CA SER A 83 -23.25 0.08 3.10
C SER A 83 -23.69 -1.35 3.41
N GLU A 84 -24.93 -1.68 3.02
CA GLU A 84 -25.51 -3.01 3.18
C GLU A 84 -25.41 -3.81 1.89
N VAL A 85 -25.49 -5.14 2.01
CA VAL A 85 -25.66 -6.03 0.86
C VAL A 85 -27.03 -5.77 0.20
N ARG A 86 -27.00 -5.27 -1.03
CA ARG A 86 -28.20 -5.04 -1.86
C ARG A 86 -28.70 -6.32 -2.50
N TRP A 87 -27.77 -7.13 -3.00
CA TRP A 87 -28.04 -8.44 -3.55
C TRP A 87 -26.83 -9.34 -3.36
N ALA A 88 -27.11 -10.64 -3.23
CA ALA A 88 -26.13 -11.70 -3.18
C ALA A 88 -26.61 -12.83 -4.10
N SER A 89 -25.70 -13.38 -4.87
CA SER A 89 -25.93 -14.53 -5.75
C SER A 89 -24.74 -15.48 -5.69
N ALA A 90 -24.80 -16.55 -6.50
CA ALA A 90 -23.67 -17.45 -6.69
C ALA A 90 -22.50 -16.79 -7.43
N ASP A 91 -22.78 -15.77 -8.25
CA ASP A 91 -21.79 -15.11 -9.12
C ASP A 91 -21.08 -13.96 -8.41
N GLY A 92 -21.78 -13.24 -7.54
CA GLY A 92 -21.23 -12.11 -6.81
C GLY A 92 -22.13 -11.60 -5.69
N ILE A 93 -21.68 -10.53 -5.05
CA ILE A 93 -22.40 -9.83 -3.99
C ILE A 93 -22.14 -8.33 -4.10
N ALA A 94 -23.16 -7.50 -3.94
CA ALA A 94 -23.04 -6.06 -4.09
C ALA A 94 -23.40 -5.29 -2.83
N PHE A 95 -22.57 -4.32 -2.47
CA PHE A 95 -22.76 -3.38 -1.37
C PHE A 95 -23.10 -1.99 -1.89
N GLY A 96 -24.06 -1.32 -1.27
CA GLY A 96 -24.41 0.06 -1.59
C GLY A 96 -25.86 0.40 -1.19
N PRO A 97 -26.50 1.39 -1.84
CA PRO A 97 -25.92 2.29 -2.84
C PRO A 97 -25.04 3.37 -2.21
N PHE A 98 -24.17 3.97 -3.02
CA PHE A 98 -23.49 5.24 -2.72
C PHE A 98 -23.42 6.11 -3.97
N ALA A 99 -23.31 7.43 -3.81
CA ALA A 99 -23.23 8.36 -4.93
C ALA A 99 -21.78 8.51 -5.43
N SER A 100 -21.57 8.32 -6.73
CA SER A 100 -20.30 8.54 -7.42
C SER A 100 -20.46 9.47 -8.63
N THR A 101 -19.35 9.84 -9.26
CA THR A 101 -19.26 10.68 -10.48
C THR A 101 -19.04 9.84 -11.74
N LEU A 102 -19.16 8.52 -11.64
CA LEU A 102 -18.92 7.59 -12.74
C LEU A 102 -19.99 7.67 -13.84
N SER A 103 -19.55 7.46 -15.07
CA SER A 103 -20.43 7.16 -16.20
C SER A 103 -20.50 5.65 -16.40
N PHE A 104 -21.70 5.14 -16.63
CA PHE A 104 -21.98 3.70 -16.70
C PHE A 104 -22.52 3.31 -18.07
N ASP A 105 -22.01 2.19 -18.58
CA ASP A 105 -22.47 1.54 -19.81
C ASP A 105 -23.42 0.38 -19.47
N ARG A 106 -24.15 -0.11 -20.47
CA ARG A 106 -25.06 -1.26 -20.40
C ARG A 106 -24.46 -2.55 -20.94
N GLU A 107 -23.22 -2.50 -21.43
CA GLU A 107 -22.52 -3.66 -21.96
C GLU A 107 -22.23 -4.71 -20.87
N ALA A 108 -22.21 -5.98 -21.31
CA ALA A 108 -21.83 -7.09 -20.46
C ALA A 108 -20.32 -7.30 -20.55
N HIS A 109 -19.66 -7.43 -19.39
CA HIS A 109 -18.22 -7.65 -19.31
C HIS A 109 -17.90 -8.99 -18.65
N PRO A 110 -16.78 -9.64 -19.03
CA PRO A 110 -16.30 -10.83 -18.35
C PRO A 110 -15.62 -10.45 -17.03
N TYR A 111 -16.00 -11.15 -15.96
CA TYR A 111 -15.42 -11.00 -14.64
C TYR A 111 -14.76 -12.29 -14.18
N ASN A 112 -13.63 -12.16 -13.51
CA ASN A 112 -12.94 -13.25 -12.85
C ASN A 112 -13.29 -13.33 -11.37
N ARG A 113 -13.23 -14.55 -10.84
CA ARG A 113 -13.37 -14.78 -9.39
C ARG A 113 -12.38 -13.90 -8.62
N TRP A 114 -12.85 -13.33 -7.51
CA TRP A 114 -12.12 -12.41 -6.61
C TRP A 114 -11.87 -11.01 -7.16
N GLN A 115 -12.40 -10.64 -8.32
CA GLN A 115 -12.40 -9.23 -8.72
C GLN A 115 -13.40 -8.41 -7.91
N VAL A 116 -13.11 -7.12 -7.81
CA VAL A 116 -13.97 -6.11 -7.20
C VAL A 116 -14.24 -5.05 -8.26
N ALA A 117 -15.50 -4.75 -8.51
CA ALA A 117 -15.92 -3.80 -9.54
C ALA A 117 -16.87 -2.73 -8.97
N LEU A 118 -16.88 -1.57 -9.61
CA LEU A 118 -17.85 -0.50 -9.41
C LEU A 118 -18.90 -0.59 -10.52
N GLY A 119 -20.16 -0.75 -10.12
CA GLY A 119 -21.30 -0.74 -11.03
C GLY A 119 -22.44 0.10 -10.49
N ALA A 120 -23.49 0.32 -11.27
CA ALA A 120 -24.66 1.09 -10.87
C ALA A 120 -25.95 0.34 -11.18
N ALA A 121 -26.79 0.15 -10.17
CA ALA A 121 -28.12 -0.38 -10.38
C ALA A 121 -28.96 0.65 -11.16
N GLY A 122 -29.50 0.25 -12.30
CA GLY A 122 -30.28 1.15 -13.16
C GLY A 122 -29.43 2.16 -13.95
N PHE A 123 -28.09 2.02 -13.95
CA PHE A 123 -27.17 2.91 -14.66
C PHE A 123 -27.16 4.37 -14.15
N GLU A 124 -27.59 4.59 -12.91
CA GLU A 124 -27.63 5.92 -12.29
C GLU A 124 -26.48 6.07 -11.27
N ALA A 125 -25.76 7.20 -11.32
CA ALA A 125 -24.54 7.37 -10.54
C ALA A 125 -24.76 7.55 -9.03
N ASP A 126 -25.96 7.94 -8.62
CA ASP A 126 -26.41 7.94 -7.23
C ASP A 126 -26.70 6.53 -6.68
N LYS A 127 -26.80 5.53 -7.56
CA LYS A 127 -27.05 4.11 -7.25
C LYS A 127 -25.81 3.23 -7.47
N THR A 128 -24.62 3.80 -7.29
CA THR A 128 -23.35 3.06 -7.42
C THR A 128 -23.25 1.99 -6.33
N GLN A 129 -22.67 0.85 -6.68
CA GLN A 129 -22.49 -0.32 -5.84
C GLN A 129 -21.08 -0.88 -6.01
N LEU A 130 -20.56 -1.44 -4.92
CA LEU A 130 -19.32 -2.19 -4.91
C LEU A 130 -19.62 -3.68 -5.01
N ILE A 131 -19.19 -4.31 -6.10
CA ILE A 131 -19.54 -5.67 -6.47
C ILE A 131 -18.32 -6.57 -6.32
N PHE A 132 -18.45 -7.63 -5.52
CA PHE A 132 -17.41 -8.63 -5.30
C PHE A 132 -17.75 -9.91 -6.05
N MET A 133 -16.83 -10.37 -6.89
CA MET A 133 -17.04 -11.52 -7.77
C MET A 133 -16.67 -12.82 -7.05
N ARG A 134 -17.63 -13.74 -6.92
CA ARG A 134 -17.45 -15.05 -6.28
C ARG A 134 -17.03 -16.13 -7.27
N ARG A 135 -17.41 -15.98 -8.54
CA ARG A 135 -17.12 -16.92 -9.63
C ARG A 135 -16.80 -16.17 -10.90
N ARG A 136 -16.17 -16.86 -11.85
CA ARG A 136 -16.00 -16.32 -13.20
C ARG A 136 -17.33 -16.37 -13.94
N HIS A 137 -17.75 -15.25 -14.51
CA HIS A 137 -19.01 -15.11 -15.24
C HIS A 137 -18.98 -13.85 -16.13
N SER A 138 -19.98 -13.64 -16.95
CA SER A 138 -20.18 -12.40 -17.70
C SER A 138 -21.52 -11.78 -17.32
N ALA A 139 -21.54 -10.47 -17.05
CA ALA A 139 -22.75 -9.78 -16.64
C ALA A 139 -22.72 -8.29 -17.01
N ALA A 140 -23.89 -7.70 -17.21
CA ALA A 140 -24.07 -6.27 -17.34
C ALA A 140 -24.43 -5.67 -15.96
N TYR A 141 -23.41 -5.21 -15.23
CA TYR A 141 -23.57 -4.61 -13.90
C TYR A 141 -23.74 -3.10 -13.92
N GLY A 142 -23.89 -2.51 -15.10
CA GLY A 142 -23.89 -1.06 -15.24
C GLY A 142 -22.53 -0.51 -14.84
N THR A 143 -21.46 -0.93 -15.51
CA THR A 143 -20.08 -0.52 -15.19
C THR A 143 -19.56 0.48 -16.22
N PRO A 144 -18.48 1.23 -15.92
CA PRO A 144 -17.76 1.96 -16.96
C PRO A 144 -17.32 1.05 -18.12
N LYS A 145 -17.00 1.62 -19.29
CA LYS A 145 -16.68 0.90 -20.53
C LYS A 145 -15.63 -0.21 -20.39
N GLU A 146 -14.70 -0.07 -19.45
CA GLU A 146 -13.65 -1.05 -19.18
C GLU A 146 -14.06 -2.12 -18.13
N GLY A 147 -15.36 -2.33 -17.90
CA GLY A 147 -15.89 -3.29 -16.93
C GLY A 147 -15.81 -2.86 -15.46
N GLY A 148 -15.31 -1.67 -15.16
CA GLY A 148 -15.37 -1.09 -13.81
C GLY A 148 -14.56 -1.81 -12.73
N VAL A 149 -13.63 -2.71 -13.10
CA VAL A 149 -12.82 -3.47 -12.14
C VAL A 149 -11.82 -2.54 -11.46
N VAL A 150 -12.04 -2.28 -10.17
CA VAL A 150 -11.23 -1.37 -9.36
C VAL A 150 -10.15 -2.09 -8.56
N GLY A 151 -10.32 -3.41 -8.33
CA GLY A 151 -9.41 -4.16 -7.48
C GLY A 151 -9.65 -5.66 -7.48
N ARG A 152 -8.94 -6.35 -6.59
CA ARG A 152 -9.05 -7.79 -6.34
C ARG A 152 -8.98 -8.11 -4.87
N ILE A 153 -9.60 -9.22 -4.47
CA ILE A 153 -9.56 -9.75 -3.11
C ILE A 153 -8.31 -10.61 -2.94
N VAL A 154 -7.41 -10.16 -2.07
CA VAL A 154 -6.17 -10.86 -1.74
C VAL A 154 -6.24 -11.61 -0.41
N GLY A 155 -7.23 -11.31 0.44
CA GLY A 155 -7.44 -11.96 1.74
C GLY A 155 -8.91 -12.00 2.17
N GLY A 156 -9.26 -12.96 3.04
CA GLY A 156 -10.63 -13.11 3.53
C GLY A 156 -11.60 -13.80 2.56
N LYS A 157 -11.11 -14.58 1.60
CA LYS A 157 -11.94 -15.28 0.59
C LYS A 157 -13.06 -16.15 1.21
N ASN A 158 -12.77 -16.84 2.31
CA ASN A 158 -13.78 -17.61 3.04
C ASN A 158 -14.86 -16.73 3.69
N THR A 159 -14.51 -15.48 4.07
CA THR A 159 -15.47 -14.50 4.57
C THR A 159 -16.40 -14.07 3.44
N LEU A 160 -15.87 -13.80 2.25
CA LEU A 160 -16.66 -13.43 1.07
C LEU A 160 -17.74 -14.47 0.77
N ASP A 161 -17.38 -15.75 0.79
CA ASP A 161 -18.29 -16.85 0.48
C ASP A 161 -19.43 -16.99 1.52
N ARG A 162 -19.24 -16.48 2.75
CA ARG A 162 -20.26 -16.50 3.81
C ARG A 162 -21.14 -15.26 3.87
N LEU A 163 -20.76 -14.15 3.22
CA LEU A 163 -21.57 -12.93 3.20
C LEU A 163 -22.91 -13.16 2.51
N ASP A 164 -23.96 -12.49 2.93
CA ASP A 164 -25.29 -12.60 2.32
C ASP A 164 -26.11 -11.33 2.58
N LYS A 165 -27.35 -11.29 2.08
CA LYS A 165 -28.30 -10.22 2.37
C LYS A 165 -28.40 -9.97 3.88
N GLY A 166 -28.37 -8.70 4.25
CA GLY A 166 -28.37 -8.24 5.65
C GLY A 166 -26.98 -8.00 6.24
N ASP A 167 -25.91 -8.48 5.60
CA ASP A 167 -24.55 -8.12 6.00
C ASP A 167 -24.19 -6.69 5.57
N ARG A 168 -23.23 -6.09 6.27
CA ARG A 168 -22.82 -4.69 6.07
C ARG A 168 -21.31 -4.54 6.10
N ILE A 169 -20.80 -3.53 5.39
CA ILE A 169 -19.44 -3.03 5.59
C ILE A 169 -19.49 -2.09 6.80
N LEU A 170 -18.79 -2.45 7.87
CA LEU A 170 -18.67 -1.67 9.10
C LEU A 170 -17.66 -0.53 8.95
N GLY A 171 -16.63 -0.71 8.12
CA GLY A 171 -15.62 0.29 7.88
C GLY A 171 -14.57 -0.17 6.87
N ILE A 172 -13.81 0.78 6.33
CA ILE A 172 -12.72 0.53 5.39
C ILE A 172 -11.47 1.25 5.87
N GLU A 173 -10.37 0.51 6.01
CA GLU A 173 -9.10 0.99 6.55
C GLU A 173 -7.99 0.78 5.50
N PRO A 174 -7.20 1.82 5.14
CA PRO A 174 -6.03 1.64 4.29
C PRO A 174 -4.95 0.82 5.01
N ILE A 175 -4.25 -0.03 4.26
CA ILE A 175 -3.10 -0.75 4.76
C ILE A 175 -1.84 0.08 4.50
N VAL A 176 -1.14 0.42 5.57
CA VAL A 176 0.18 1.04 5.49
C VAL A 176 1.20 -0.07 5.74
N GLU A 177 2.07 -0.33 4.76
CA GLU A 177 3.21 -1.21 4.95
C GLU A 177 4.41 -0.32 5.30
N TRP A 178 5.07 -0.67 6.41
CA TRP A 178 6.30 -0.04 6.85
C TRP A 178 7.44 -0.80 6.17
N GLU A 179 8.12 -0.19 5.20
CA GLU A 179 9.37 -0.74 4.66
C GLU A 179 10.53 -0.10 5.42
N ASP A 180 11.38 -0.93 6.03
CA ASP A 180 12.69 -0.52 6.53
C ASP A 180 13.59 -0.21 5.32
N LEU A 181 13.45 1.00 4.77
CA LEU A 181 14.32 1.50 3.72
C LEU A 181 15.67 1.88 4.33
N THR A 182 16.55 0.88 4.40
CA THR A 182 17.96 1.10 4.72
C THR A 182 18.69 1.53 3.45
N GLU A 183 18.84 2.83 3.22
CA GLU A 183 19.68 3.33 2.13
C GLU A 183 21.16 3.08 2.47
N LYS A 184 21.87 2.38 1.58
CA LYS A 184 23.30 2.06 1.73
C LYS A 184 24.08 2.73 0.62
N LEU A 185 25.18 3.38 0.98
CA LEU A 185 26.09 4.05 0.07
C LEU A 185 27.52 3.57 0.38
N ALA A 186 28.27 3.13 -0.63
CA ALA A 186 29.71 2.98 -0.52
C ALA A 186 30.36 4.13 -1.28
N THR A 187 31.16 4.95 -0.61
CA THR A 187 31.70 6.18 -1.20
C THR A 187 33.15 6.42 -0.79
N ARG A 188 33.86 7.17 -1.61
CA ARG A 188 35.15 7.81 -1.28
C ARG A 188 35.04 9.33 -1.15
N ASP A 189 33.83 9.85 -1.40
CA ASP A 189 33.52 11.26 -1.24
C ASP A 189 33.20 11.54 0.24
N PHE A 190 34.12 12.23 0.91
CA PHE A 190 33.96 12.61 2.32
C PHE A 190 33.09 13.86 2.51
N THR A 191 32.62 14.50 1.44
CA THR A 191 31.72 15.66 1.51
C THR A 191 30.25 15.28 1.65
N VAL A 192 29.94 13.97 1.64
CA VAL A 192 28.57 13.47 1.78
C VAL A 192 27.95 13.97 3.10
N PRO A 193 26.80 14.66 3.05
CA PRO A 193 26.10 15.10 4.25
C PRO A 193 25.52 13.89 4.98
N LEU A 194 25.65 13.90 6.31
CA LEU A 194 25.09 12.86 7.16
C LEU A 194 23.73 13.28 7.72
N GLU A 195 22.90 12.28 8.01
CA GLU A 195 21.63 12.44 8.71
C GLU A 195 21.68 11.74 10.08
N GLU A 196 20.70 12.03 10.95
CA GLU A 196 20.54 11.36 12.24
C GLU A 196 20.55 9.83 12.07
N ALA A 197 21.15 9.13 13.04
CA ALA A 197 21.26 7.67 13.10
C ALA A 197 21.99 7.00 11.92
N ASN A 198 22.76 7.75 11.12
CA ASN A 198 23.63 7.14 10.10
C ASN A 198 24.71 6.27 10.76
N GLU A 199 24.97 5.10 10.18
CA GLU A 199 26.06 4.20 10.57
C GLU A 199 27.13 4.20 9.48
N ILE A 200 28.38 4.43 9.89
CA ILE A 200 29.54 4.58 9.04
C ILE A 200 30.49 3.42 9.34
N PHE A 201 30.92 2.72 8.31
CA PHE A 201 31.79 1.56 8.35
C PHE A 201 33.05 1.86 7.54
N THR A 202 34.19 1.93 8.20
CA THR A 202 35.50 2.20 7.58
C THR A 202 36.30 0.93 7.38
N GLU A 203 36.06 -0.09 8.21
CA GLU A 203 36.67 -1.42 8.09
C GLU A 203 35.64 -2.53 8.36
N ILE A 204 35.95 -3.72 7.85
CA ILE A 204 35.18 -4.94 8.13
C ILE A 204 36.18 -6.00 8.59
N GLN A 205 35.96 -6.54 9.78
CA GLN A 205 36.70 -7.70 10.27
C GLN A 205 35.88 -8.95 9.97
N ALA A 206 36.49 -9.89 9.24
CA ALA A 206 35.89 -11.18 8.93
C ALA A 206 36.75 -12.30 9.51
N GLU A 207 36.11 -13.20 10.26
CA GLU A 207 36.75 -14.43 10.74
C GLU A 207 36.54 -15.52 9.68
N LEU A 208 37.66 -16.06 9.17
CA LEU A 208 37.62 -17.14 8.17
C LEU A 208 37.55 -18.48 8.90
N ILE A 209 36.51 -19.27 8.58
CA ILE A 209 36.30 -20.64 9.08
C ILE A 209 37.01 -21.64 8.17
#